data_AF-A0A1W9P0A7-F1
#
_entry.id   AF-A0A1W9P0A7-F1
#
_cell.length_a   1.000
_cell.length_b   1.000
_cell.length_c   1.000
_cell.angle_alpha   90.00
_cell.angle_beta   90.00
_cell.angle_gamma   90.00
#
_symmetry.space_group_name_H-M   'P 1'
#
loop_
_entity.id
_entity.type
_entity.pdbx_description
1 polymer ?
#
loop_
_entity_poly.entity_id
_entity_poly.type
_entity_poly.pdbx_seq_one_letter_code
_entity_poly.pdbx_strand_id
1 'polypeptide(L)'
;MGIVKSFEENPQADLVFGNIYDINEHDRKIGELRFTKFNFSTLIYESGNISQPAAFWKREIYNKIGGINIKYEFCMDFDLFCRIGEEGCLVHIREPLASFRINRNAKSIVIFDVGCSEHEEIVRRYLPQDISKLQFKYKRLKCCLKRAFRYIIQGDVDYVLRGVIRKLLFFNIFRN
;
A
#
# COMPACT_ATOMS: atom_id res chain seq x y z
N MET A 1 -18.11 0.93 9.05
CA MET A 1 -18.03 -0.41 9.67
C MET A 1 -16.79 -0.44 10.57
N GLY A 2 -16.87 -1.06 11.77
CA GLY A 2 -15.71 -1.18 12.66
C GLY A 2 -14.86 -2.41 12.35
N ILE A 3 -13.59 -2.43 12.78
CA ILE A 3 -12.63 -3.52 12.49
C ILE A 3 -13.12 -4.89 12.98
N VAL A 4 -13.67 -4.96 14.20
CA VAL A 4 -14.22 -6.21 14.77
C VAL A 4 -15.29 -6.79 13.87
N LYS A 5 -16.27 -5.96 13.48
CA LYS A 5 -17.34 -6.34 12.56
C LYS A 5 -16.80 -6.82 11.21
N SER A 6 -15.74 -6.19 10.69
CA SER A 6 -15.11 -6.63 9.45
C SER A 6 -14.51 -8.03 9.54
N PHE A 7 -13.96 -8.43 10.69
CA PHE A 7 -13.49 -9.80 10.92
C PHE A 7 -14.63 -10.79 11.16
N GLU A 8 -15.70 -10.38 11.84
CA GLU A 8 -16.90 -11.20 12.05
C GLU A 8 -17.59 -11.53 10.71
N GLU A 9 -17.73 -10.55 9.83
CA GLU A 9 -18.31 -10.73 8.49
C GLU A 9 -17.37 -11.43 7.51
N ASN A 10 -16.07 -11.50 7.82
CA ASN A 10 -15.08 -12.19 7.02
C ASN A 10 -14.24 -13.15 7.88
N PRO A 11 -14.81 -14.29 8.35
CA PRO A 11 -14.11 -15.22 9.23
C PRO A 11 -12.81 -15.76 8.63
N GLN A 12 -12.72 -15.87 7.30
CA GLN A 12 -11.52 -16.27 6.57
C GLN A 12 -10.44 -15.19 6.50
N ALA A 13 -10.71 -13.93 6.85
CA ALA A 13 -9.73 -12.85 6.75
C ALA A 13 -8.59 -13.06 7.73
N ASP A 14 -7.37 -12.99 7.22
CA ASP A 14 -6.13 -12.99 8.01
C ASP A 14 -5.64 -11.57 8.28
N LEU A 15 -5.94 -10.65 7.36
CA LEU A 15 -5.67 -9.22 7.50
C LEU A 15 -6.81 -8.40 6.91
N VAL A 16 -7.27 -7.41 7.67
CA VAL A 16 -8.22 -6.37 7.24
C VAL A 16 -7.46 -5.06 7.14
N PHE A 17 -7.63 -4.34 6.03
CA PHE A 17 -7.07 -3.01 5.86
C PHE A 17 -8.09 -2.05 5.27
N GLY A 18 -7.88 -0.75 5.52
CA GLY A 18 -8.78 0.29 5.03
C GLY A 18 -8.07 1.57 4.65
N ASN A 19 -8.87 2.59 4.32
CA ASN A 19 -8.38 3.89 3.90
C ASN A 19 -7.71 4.63 5.06
N ILE A 20 -7.00 5.71 4.74
CA ILE A 20 -6.32 6.57 5.73
C ILE A 20 -6.67 8.03 5.44
N TYR A 21 -6.82 8.82 6.50
CA TYR A 21 -6.80 10.27 6.39
C TYR A 21 -5.40 10.81 6.59
N ASP A 22 -4.96 11.69 5.70
CA ASP A 22 -3.79 12.51 5.96
C ASP A 22 -4.22 13.70 6.81
N ILE A 23 -3.56 13.90 7.94
CA ILE A 23 -3.81 15.02 8.86
C ILE A 23 -2.58 15.90 8.99
N ASN A 24 -2.80 17.19 9.23
CA ASN A 24 -1.74 18.15 9.55
C ASN A 24 -1.38 18.13 11.04
N GLU A 25 -0.47 19.01 11.46
CA GLU A 25 -0.02 19.21 12.85
C GLU A 25 -1.13 19.65 13.82
N HIS A 26 -2.27 20.11 13.30
CA HIS A 26 -3.43 20.56 14.06
C HIS A 26 -4.61 19.57 14.01
N ASP A 27 -4.34 18.31 13.69
CA ASP A 27 -5.35 17.23 13.57
C ASP A 27 -6.42 17.47 12.50
N ARG A 28 -6.18 18.40 11.57
CA ARG A 28 -7.11 18.67 10.48
C ARG A 28 -6.83 17.75 9.31
N LYS A 29 -7.89 17.13 8.78
CA LYS A 29 -7.84 16.34 7.55
C LYS A 29 -7.43 17.24 6.38
N ILE A 30 -6.33 16.89 5.74
CA ILE A 30 -5.79 17.55 4.54
C ILE A 30 -5.79 16.64 3.31
N GLY A 31 -6.00 15.34 3.51
CA GLY A 31 -6.00 14.35 2.44
C GLY A 31 -6.68 13.06 2.84
N GLU A 32 -6.74 12.15 1.87
CA GLU A 32 -7.22 10.81 2.04
C GLU A 32 -6.45 9.90 1.09
N LEU A 33 -5.87 8.84 1.64
CA LEU A 33 -5.28 7.74 0.88
C LEU A 33 -6.34 6.65 0.79
N ARG A 34 -6.85 6.44 -0.43
CA ARG A 34 -7.80 5.36 -0.74
C ARG A 34 -7.07 4.14 -1.28
N PHE A 35 -7.62 2.97 -1.02
CA PHE A 35 -7.14 1.69 -1.55
C PHE A 35 -8.22 0.99 -2.38
N THR A 36 -7.84 -0.14 -2.98
CA THR A 36 -8.75 -1.05 -3.68
C THR A 36 -8.62 -2.43 -3.06
N LYS A 37 -9.51 -3.36 -3.43
CA LYS A 37 -9.37 -4.78 -3.06
C LYS A 37 -7.94 -5.27 -3.31
N PHE A 38 -7.39 -6.01 -2.34
CA PHE A 38 -6.01 -6.50 -2.42
C PHE A 38 -5.70 -7.20 -3.75
N ASN A 39 -4.49 -6.96 -4.25
CA ASN A 39 -3.92 -7.73 -5.33
C ASN A 39 -2.41 -7.81 -5.15
N PHE A 40 -1.92 -9.03 -5.05
CA PHE A 40 -0.50 -9.30 -4.84
C PHE A 40 0.38 -8.67 -5.93
N SER A 41 0.03 -8.82 -7.21
CA SER A 41 0.80 -8.21 -8.30
C SER A 41 0.87 -6.68 -8.20
N THR A 42 -0.22 -6.01 -7.84
CA THR A 42 -0.21 -4.56 -7.60
C THR A 42 0.66 -4.19 -6.40
N LEU A 43 0.69 -4.99 -5.33
CA LEU A 43 1.62 -4.77 -4.20
C LEU A 43 3.08 -4.86 -4.68
N ILE A 44 3.43 -5.87 -5.48
CA ILE A 44 4.82 -6.09 -5.95
C ILE A 44 5.25 -5.06 -7.01
N TYR A 45 4.41 -4.77 -8.00
CA TYR A 45 4.81 -3.92 -9.14
C TYR A 45 4.56 -2.42 -8.92
N GLU A 46 3.70 -2.04 -7.98
CA GLU A 46 3.38 -0.64 -7.68
C GLU A 46 3.69 -0.23 -6.24
N SER A 47 4.12 -1.17 -5.39
CA SER A 47 4.50 -0.90 -4.00
C SER A 47 3.38 -0.22 -3.20
N GLY A 48 2.12 -0.48 -3.59
CA GLY A 48 0.98 0.23 -3.04
C GLY A 48 -0.25 -0.66 -3.03
N ASN A 49 -0.88 -0.80 -1.86
CA ASN A 49 -2.20 -1.40 -1.66
C ASN A 49 -2.62 -1.41 -0.19
N ILE A 50 -1.66 -1.36 0.73
CA ILE A 50 -1.88 -1.45 2.17
C ILE A 50 -0.96 -0.42 2.82
N SER A 51 -1.37 0.12 3.95
CA SER A 51 -0.52 0.98 4.76
C SER A 51 -0.65 0.56 6.22
N GLN A 52 0.50 0.47 6.90
CA GLN A 52 0.62 -0.07 8.24
C GLN A 52 -0.39 0.49 9.26
N PRO A 53 -0.60 1.81 9.41
CA PRO A 53 -1.52 2.32 10.43
C PRO A 53 -2.97 1.90 10.22
N ALA A 54 -3.37 1.51 9.00
CA ALA A 54 -4.72 1.05 8.69
C ALA A 54 -4.78 -0.45 8.36
N ALA A 55 -3.82 -1.25 8.83
CA ALA A 55 -3.79 -2.70 8.65
C ALA A 55 -3.87 -3.42 10.00
N PHE A 56 -4.80 -4.37 10.11
CA PHE A 56 -5.03 -5.19 11.29
C PHE A 56 -4.99 -6.64 10.87
N TRP A 57 -4.28 -7.50 11.60
CA TRP A 57 -4.13 -8.91 11.26
C TRP A 57 -4.34 -9.80 12.47
N LYS A 58 -4.71 -11.04 12.18
CA LYS A 58 -4.85 -12.11 13.15
C LYS A 58 -3.48 -12.56 13.67
N ARG A 59 -3.42 -12.98 14.93
CA ARG A 59 -2.17 -13.47 15.53
C ARG A 59 -1.67 -14.73 14.82
N GLU A 60 -2.60 -15.55 14.36
CA GLU A 60 -2.36 -16.83 13.69
C GLU A 60 -1.53 -16.65 12.42
N ILE A 61 -1.91 -15.72 11.54
CA ILE A 61 -1.14 -15.46 10.31
C ILE A 61 0.24 -14.87 10.65
N TYR A 62 0.33 -13.98 11.63
CA TYR A 62 1.60 -13.38 12.05
C TYR A 62 2.58 -14.45 12.53
N ASN A 63 2.12 -15.37 13.37
CA ASN A 63 2.93 -16.49 13.85
C ASN A 63 3.28 -17.47 12.73
N LYS A 64 2.32 -17.80 11.84
CA LYS A 64 2.52 -18.70 10.71
C LYS A 64 3.68 -18.26 9.81
N ILE A 65 3.79 -16.96 9.55
CA ILE A 65 4.84 -16.41 8.67
C ILE A 65 6.12 -16.00 9.39
N GLY A 66 6.20 -16.18 10.73
CA GLY A 66 7.38 -15.85 11.53
C GLY A 66 7.51 -14.39 11.99
N GLY A 67 6.44 -13.60 11.94
CA GLY A 67 6.41 -12.23 12.46
C GLY A 67 7.22 -11.21 11.66
N ILE A 68 7.58 -10.07 12.25
CA ILE A 68 8.41 -9.03 11.59
C ILE A 68 9.83 -9.56 11.36
N ASN A 69 10.36 -9.33 10.16
CA ASN A 69 11.76 -9.59 9.86
C ASN A 69 12.64 -8.44 10.36
N ILE A 70 13.39 -8.68 11.45
CA ILE A 70 14.26 -7.69 12.09
C ILE A 70 15.50 -7.30 11.26
N LYS A 71 15.71 -7.96 10.10
CA LYS A 71 16.75 -7.56 9.15
C LYS A 71 16.47 -6.18 8.55
N TYR A 72 15.19 -5.82 8.38
CA TYR A 72 14.80 -4.58 7.73
C TYR A 72 14.62 -3.47 8.76
N GLU A 73 15.16 -2.29 8.46
CA GLU A 73 15.04 -1.08 9.29
C GLU A 73 13.91 -0.18 8.80
N PHE A 74 13.58 -0.23 7.51
CA PHE A 74 12.59 0.67 6.89
C PHE A 74 11.39 -0.08 6.33
N CYS A 75 11.61 -1.17 5.60
CA CYS A 75 10.57 -1.90 4.87
C CYS A 75 10.02 -3.12 5.63
N MET A 76 10.06 -3.11 6.96
CA MET A 76 9.53 -4.19 7.82
C MET A 76 8.06 -4.52 7.55
N ASP A 77 7.23 -3.49 7.43
CA ASP A 77 5.80 -3.61 7.18
C ASP A 77 5.52 -4.10 5.75
N PHE A 78 6.27 -3.62 4.76
CA PHE A 78 6.18 -4.08 3.39
C PHE A 78 6.55 -5.56 3.25
N ASP A 79 7.65 -6.00 3.86
CA ASP A 79 8.03 -7.43 3.94
C ASP A 79 6.93 -8.27 4.59
N LEU A 80 6.38 -7.80 5.72
CA LEU A 80 5.30 -8.48 6.42
C LEU A 80 4.07 -8.62 5.52
N PHE A 81 3.64 -7.56 4.83
CA PHE A 81 2.46 -7.60 3.96
C PHE A 81 2.66 -8.44 2.70
N CYS A 82 3.88 -8.51 2.16
CA CYS A 82 4.20 -9.46 1.10
C CYS A 82 4.00 -10.90 1.59
N ARG A 83 4.57 -11.27 2.75
CA ARG A 83 4.43 -12.63 3.29
C ARG A 83 2.99 -12.97 3.67
N ILE A 84 2.23 -12.05 4.28
CA ILE A 84 0.79 -12.23 4.52
C ILE A 84 0.04 -12.37 3.18
N GLY A 85 0.44 -11.59 2.16
CA GLY A 85 -0.15 -11.60 0.82
C GLY A 85 -0.02 -12.92 0.05
N GLU A 86 0.99 -13.73 0.36
CA GLU A 86 1.18 -15.06 -0.21
C GLU A 86 0.39 -16.13 0.53
N GLU A 87 0.30 -16.01 1.85
CA GLU A 87 -0.14 -17.10 2.73
C GLU A 87 -1.56 -16.94 3.30
N GLY A 88 -2.14 -15.74 3.19
CA GLY A 88 -3.39 -15.38 3.86
C GLY A 88 -4.43 -14.67 3.00
N CYS A 89 -5.62 -14.50 3.57
CA CYS A 89 -6.74 -13.79 2.96
C CYS A 89 -6.77 -12.33 3.43
N LEU A 90 -6.62 -11.39 2.49
CA LEU A 90 -6.62 -9.96 2.77
C LEU A 90 -7.94 -9.31 2.34
N VAL A 91 -8.60 -8.65 3.29
CA VAL A 91 -9.87 -7.97 3.08
C VAL A 91 -9.68 -6.46 3.15
N HIS A 92 -10.16 -5.78 2.11
CA HIS A 92 -10.19 -4.33 2.04
C HIS A 92 -11.57 -3.83 2.46
N ILE A 93 -11.61 -2.83 3.34
CA ILE A 93 -12.80 -2.05 3.65
C ILE A 93 -12.57 -0.58 3.26
N ARG A 94 -13.62 0.13 2.85
CA ARG A 94 -13.50 1.50 2.32
C ARG A 94 -13.40 2.55 3.42
N GLU A 95 -13.68 2.17 4.65
CA GLU A 95 -13.65 3.07 5.79
C GLU A 95 -12.22 3.51 6.11
N PRO A 96 -12.04 4.77 6.53
CA PRO A 96 -10.79 5.22 7.08
C PRO A 96 -10.58 4.53 8.44
N LEU A 97 -9.48 3.80 8.58
CA LEU A 97 -9.14 3.10 9.83
C LEU A 97 -8.06 3.81 10.64
N ALA A 98 -7.38 4.79 10.04
CA ALA A 98 -6.36 5.57 10.72
C ALA A 98 -6.24 6.98 10.15
N SER A 99 -5.59 7.84 10.93
CA SER A 99 -5.13 9.16 10.49
C SER A 99 -3.61 9.20 10.56
N PHE A 100 -2.96 9.48 9.43
CA PHE A 100 -1.52 9.62 9.32
C PHE A 100 -1.13 11.10 9.34
N ARG A 101 -0.31 11.49 10.32
CA ARG A 101 0.18 12.87 10.42
C ARG A 101 1.37 13.08 9.50
N ILE A 102 1.26 14.03 8.59
CA ILE A 102 2.37 14.38 7.69
C ILE A 102 3.38 15.23 8.47
N ASN A 103 4.55 14.65 8.74
CA ASN A 103 5.69 15.35 9.35
C ASN A 103 6.73 15.66 8.27
N ARG A 104 7.05 16.96 8.08
CA ARG A 104 8.06 17.40 7.08
C ARG A 104 9.47 16.90 7.36
N ASN A 105 9.77 16.47 8.59
CA ASN A 105 11.06 15.94 9.02
C ASN A 105 11.02 14.42 9.31
N ALA A 106 10.11 13.68 8.68
CA ALA A 106 9.95 12.25 8.94
C ALA A 106 11.23 11.45 8.65
N LYS A 107 11.44 10.35 9.41
CA LYS A 107 12.55 9.39 9.23
C LYS A 107 12.76 8.95 7.77
N SER A 108 11.70 8.98 6.96
CA SER A 108 11.72 8.70 5.51
C SER A 108 12.68 9.56 4.70
N ILE A 109 13.16 10.69 5.21
CA ILE A 109 14.17 11.52 4.54
C ILE A 109 15.60 11.08 4.94
N VAL A 110 15.78 10.54 6.14
CA VAL A 110 17.11 10.24 6.71
C VAL A 110 17.65 8.90 6.23
N ILE A 111 16.78 7.89 6.08
CA ILE A 111 17.16 6.53 5.66
C ILE A 111 16.48 6.10 4.36
N PHE A 112 16.21 7.07 3.47
CA PHE A 112 15.52 6.81 2.21
C PHE A 112 16.26 5.78 1.34
N ASP A 113 17.58 5.90 1.23
CA ASP A 113 18.41 5.00 0.42
C ASP A 113 18.39 3.56 0.96
N VAL A 114 18.39 3.40 2.29
CA VAL A 114 18.20 2.10 2.96
C VAL A 114 16.84 1.52 2.58
N GLY A 115 15.79 2.33 2.68
CA GLY A 115 14.44 1.94 2.26
C GLY A 115 14.35 1.51 0.80
N CYS A 116 15.03 2.22 -0.12
CA CYS A 116 15.08 1.83 -1.53
C CYS A 116 15.77 0.47 -1.72
N SER A 117 16.90 0.25 -1.06
CA SER A 117 17.66 -1.00 -1.15
C SER A 117 16.88 -2.19 -0.57
N GLU A 118 16.29 -2.02 0.61
CA GLU A 118 15.45 -3.05 1.24
C GLU A 118 14.21 -3.37 0.41
N HIS A 119 13.56 -2.33 -0.12
CA HIS A 119 12.39 -2.50 -0.98
C HIS A 119 12.74 -3.30 -2.25
N GLU A 120 13.85 -2.98 -2.90
CA GLU A 120 14.33 -3.71 -4.08
C GLU A 120 14.63 -5.17 -3.73
N GLU A 121 15.31 -5.44 -2.63
CA GLU A 121 15.59 -6.80 -2.14
C GLU A 121 14.29 -7.59 -1.93
N ILE A 122 13.31 -7.00 -1.25
CA ILE A 122 12.02 -7.62 -0.95
C ILE A 122 11.27 -7.92 -2.25
N VAL A 123 11.16 -6.95 -3.16
CA VAL A 123 10.46 -7.11 -4.45
C VAL A 123 11.13 -8.19 -5.28
N ARG A 124 12.47 -8.27 -5.29
CA ARG A 124 13.22 -9.24 -6.10
C ARG A 124 12.88 -10.69 -5.77
N ARG A 125 12.53 -11.00 -4.51
CA ARG A 125 12.06 -12.33 -4.09
C ARG A 125 10.79 -12.78 -4.81
N TYR A 126 9.99 -11.83 -5.30
CA TYR A 126 8.70 -12.08 -5.94
C TYR A 126 8.70 -11.90 -7.46
N LEU A 127 9.83 -11.48 -8.03
CA LEU A 127 9.97 -11.31 -9.47
C LEU A 127 10.59 -12.55 -10.11
N PRO A 128 10.25 -12.86 -11.38
CA PRO A 128 11.02 -13.83 -12.16
C PRO A 128 12.51 -13.46 -12.21
N GLN A 129 13.38 -14.46 -12.09
CA GLN A 129 14.83 -14.25 -12.02
C GLN A 129 15.36 -13.52 -13.27
N ASP A 130 14.78 -13.79 -14.44
CA ASP A 130 15.17 -13.29 -15.75
C ASP A 130 14.28 -12.14 -16.27
N ILE A 131 13.50 -11.49 -15.39
CA ILE A 131 12.58 -10.42 -15.83
C ILE A 131 13.33 -9.26 -16.49
N SER A 132 12.98 -8.95 -17.74
CA SER A 132 13.56 -7.82 -18.45
C SER A 132 12.96 -6.48 -17.98
N LYS A 133 13.71 -5.39 -18.17
CA LYS A 133 13.20 -4.02 -17.86
C LYS A 133 11.90 -3.71 -18.61
N LEU A 134 11.75 -4.20 -19.84
CA LEU A 134 10.55 -4.00 -20.63
C LEU A 134 9.36 -4.78 -20.07
N GLN A 135 9.57 -6.05 -19.70
CA GLN A 135 8.55 -6.87 -19.05
C GLN A 135 8.11 -6.27 -17.71
N PHE A 136 9.04 -5.80 -16.89
CA PHE A 136 8.73 -5.13 -15.63
C PHE A 136 7.88 -3.88 -15.85
N LYS A 137 8.26 -3.00 -16.79
CA LYS A 137 7.48 -1.80 -17.15
C LYS A 137 6.08 -2.16 -17.64
N TYR A 138 5.95 -3.19 -18.48
CA TYR A 138 4.66 -3.67 -18.97
C TYR A 138 3.78 -4.19 -17.83
N LYS A 139 4.31 -5.03 -16.93
CA LYS A 139 3.58 -5.57 -15.78
C LYS A 139 3.14 -4.45 -14.82
N ARG A 140 4.01 -3.48 -14.57
CA ARG A 140 3.69 -2.29 -13.77
C ARG A 140 2.58 -1.45 -14.40
N LEU A 141 2.65 -1.19 -15.71
CA LEU A 141 1.60 -0.48 -16.43
C LEU A 141 0.27 -1.23 -16.36
N LYS A 142 0.29 -2.55 -16.59
CA LYS A 142 -0.90 -3.41 -16.46
C LYS A 142 -1.51 -3.35 -15.07
N CYS A 143 -0.70 -3.39 -14.01
CA CYS A 143 -1.16 -3.24 -12.63
C CYS A 143 -1.79 -1.86 -12.40
N CYS A 144 -1.13 -0.80 -12.88
CA CYS A 144 -1.62 0.57 -12.76
C CYS A 144 -2.99 0.76 -13.42
N LEU A 145 -3.15 0.25 -14.66
CA LEU A 145 -4.42 0.28 -15.37
C LEU A 145 -5.50 -0.54 -14.64
N LYS A 146 -5.16 -1.75 -14.17
CA LYS A 146 -6.06 -2.60 -13.39
C LYS A 146 -6.52 -1.90 -12.11
N ARG A 147 -5.60 -1.22 -11.42
CA ARG A 147 -5.89 -0.47 -10.18
C ARG A 147 -6.76 0.75 -10.47
N ALA A 148 -6.47 1.51 -11.52
CA ALA A 148 -7.31 2.63 -11.97
C ALA A 148 -8.74 2.17 -12.30
N PHE A 149 -8.88 1.07 -13.03
CA PHE A 149 -10.18 0.48 -13.35
C PHE A 149 -10.94 0.05 -12.09
N ARG A 150 -10.26 -0.51 -11.09
CA ARG A 150 -10.86 -0.86 -9.80
C ARG A 150 -11.37 0.36 -9.04
N TYR A 151 -10.61 1.45 -9.01
CA TYR A 151 -11.10 2.71 -8.43
C TYR A 151 -12.37 3.20 -9.13
N ILE A 152 -12.44 3.10 -10.46
CA ILE A 152 -13.63 3.48 -11.22
C ILE A 152 -14.82 2.61 -10.83
N ILE A 153 -14.67 1.27 -10.85
CA ILE A 153 -15.77 0.35 -10.51
C ILE A 153 -16.26 0.55 -9.08
N GLN A 154 -15.37 0.81 -8.12
CA GLN A 154 -15.77 1.01 -6.72
C GLN A 154 -16.34 2.41 -6.45
N GLY A 155 -16.46 3.28 -7.46
CA GLY A 155 -17.06 4.62 -7.36
C GLY A 155 -16.09 5.72 -6.89
N ASP A 156 -14.78 5.48 -6.94
CA ASP A 156 -13.73 6.43 -6.56
C ASP A 156 -13.15 7.17 -7.79
N VAL A 157 -14.01 7.53 -8.75
CA VAL A 157 -13.59 8.25 -9.97
C VAL A 157 -12.95 9.61 -9.62
N ASP A 158 -13.48 10.28 -8.59
CA ASP A 158 -12.95 11.54 -8.06
C ASP A 158 -11.49 11.39 -7.60
N TYR A 159 -11.15 10.26 -6.97
CA TYR A 159 -9.80 9.97 -6.52
C TYR A 159 -8.82 9.79 -7.69
N VAL A 160 -9.24 9.07 -8.74
CA VAL A 160 -8.43 8.88 -9.96
C VAL A 160 -8.17 10.22 -10.64
N LEU A 161 -9.22 11.04 -10.83
CA LEU A 161 -9.12 12.35 -11.48
C LEU A 161 -8.20 13.29 -10.70
N ARG A 162 -8.33 13.36 -9.37
CA ARG A 162 -7.42 14.15 -8.53
C ARG A 162 -5.96 13.69 -8.67
N GLY A 163 -5.72 12.38 -8.77
CA GLY A 163 -4.39 11.82 -9.01
C GLY A 163 -3.79 12.24 -10.35
N VAL A 164 -4.59 12.25 -11.42
CA VAL A 164 -4.17 12.71 -12.76
C VAL A 164 -3.87 14.21 -12.74
N ILE A 165 -4.78 15.03 -12.21
CA ILE A 165 -4.60 16.48 -12.10
C ILE A 165 -3.34 16.81 -11.32
N ARG A 166 -3.10 16.16 -10.18
CA ARG A 166 -1.90 16.36 -9.37
C ARG A 166 -0.63 16.10 -10.19
N LYS A 167 -0.59 15.02 -10.97
CA LYS A 167 0.56 14.71 -11.82
C LYS A 167 0.78 15.75 -12.92
N LEU A 168 -0.29 16.22 -13.56
CA LEU A 168 -0.21 17.26 -14.61
C LEU A 168 0.24 18.61 -14.04
N LEU A 169 -0.28 19.01 -12.87
CA LEU A 169 0.14 20.24 -12.19
C LEU A 169 1.60 20.19 -11.77
N PHE A 170 2.05 19.06 -11.19
CA PHE A 170 3.47 18.85 -10.87
C PHE A 170 4.34 18.93 -12.14
N PHE A 171 3.93 18.29 -13.24
CA PHE A 171 4.68 18.33 -14.49
C PHE A 171 4.80 19.74 -15.09
N ASN A 172 3.77 20.58 -14.94
CA ASN A 172 3.79 21.97 -15.41
C ASN A 172 4.66 22.88 -14.54
N ILE A 173 4.79 22.61 -13.23
CA ILE A 173 5.63 23.41 -12.32
C ILE A 173 7.13 23.21 -12.61
N PHE A 174 7.55 22.01 -13.04
CA PHE A 174 8.96 21.70 -13.38
C PHE A 174 9.35 22.03 -14.83
N ARG A 175 8.46 22.70 -15.59
CA ARG A 175 8.71 23.10 -16.99
C ARG A 175 8.88 24.61 -17.18
N ASN A 176 8.75 25.39 -16.11
CA ASN A 176 9.04 26.83 -16.04
C ASN A 176 10.24 27.05 -15.12
#